data_AF-A0A7J9ZW07-F1
#
_entry.id   AF-A0A7J9ZW07-F1
#
_cell.length_a   1.000
_cell.length_b   1.000
_cell.length_c   1.000
_cell.angle_alpha   90.00
_cell.angle_beta   90.00
_cell.angle_gamma   90.00
#
_symmetry.space_group_name_H-M   'P 1'
#
loop_
_entity.id
_entity.type
_entity.pdbx_description
1 polymer ?
#
loop_
_entity_poly.entity_id
_entity_poly.type
_entity_poly.pdbx_seq_one_letter_code
_entity_poly.pdbx_strand_id
1 'polypeptide(L)'
;MRGKKLDGYVRDHLTGRDDPLVLHLGCGLDARAERVGADRGRWYDLDLPEVIDLRRRFLTETPGRRMIAASVTDHAWMDVVDGTGPAMIVAEGLLMYTCTSPRSARCSSGSASASRAARSPSTRSRRTWSAAWPGTRP
;
A
#
# COMPACT_ATOMS: atom_id res chain seq x y z
N MET A 1 -1.99 -9.11 -22.10
CA MET A 1 -2.85 -10.03 -21.31
C MET A 1 -2.79 -9.78 -19.79
N ARG A 2 -1.63 -9.40 -19.20
CA ARG A 2 -1.47 -9.15 -17.74
C ARG A 2 -2.27 -7.95 -17.21
N GLY A 3 -2.01 -6.74 -17.73
CA GLY A 3 -2.66 -5.50 -17.24
C GLY A 3 -4.19 -5.56 -17.30
N LYS A 4 -4.76 -6.06 -18.40
CA LYS A 4 -6.22 -6.22 -18.55
C LYS A 4 -6.85 -7.14 -17.48
N LYS A 5 -6.14 -8.18 -17.02
CA LYS A 5 -6.62 -9.07 -15.94
C LYS A 5 -6.61 -8.34 -14.59
N LEU A 6 -5.52 -7.63 -14.29
CA LEU A 6 -5.43 -6.82 -13.06
C LEU A 6 -6.52 -5.74 -13.04
N ASP A 7 -6.81 -5.13 -14.18
CA ASP A 7 -7.91 -4.16 -14.28
C ASP A 7 -9.27 -4.77 -14.02
N GLY A 8 -9.48 -6.02 -14.44
CA GLY A 8 -10.68 -6.78 -14.08
C GLY A 8 -10.83 -6.85 -12.57
N TYR A 9 -9.83 -7.37 -11.87
CA TYR A 9 -9.85 -7.49 -10.42
C TYR A 9 -10.02 -6.15 -9.70
N VAL A 10 -9.38 -5.10 -10.19
CA VAL A 10 -9.51 -3.76 -9.59
C VAL A 10 -10.92 -3.21 -9.81
N ARG A 11 -11.50 -3.36 -11.01
CA ARG A 11 -12.89 -2.95 -11.25
C ARG A 11 -13.88 -3.73 -10.38
N ASP A 12 -13.67 -5.03 -10.23
CA ASP A 12 -14.52 -5.88 -9.38
C ASP A 12 -14.40 -5.45 -7.90
N HIS A 13 -13.20 -5.04 -7.46
CA HIS A 13 -13.01 -4.49 -6.12
C HIS A 13 -13.78 -3.18 -5.92
N LEU A 14 -13.70 -2.28 -6.90
CA LEU A 14 -14.28 -0.93 -6.86
C LEU A 14 -15.82 -0.90 -7.01
N THR A 15 -16.43 -1.90 -7.64
CA THR A 15 -17.87 -1.90 -7.95
C THR A 15 -18.74 -2.54 -6.86
N GLY A 16 -18.17 -3.39 -6.01
CA GLY A 16 -18.94 -4.21 -5.06
C GLY A 16 -18.92 -3.75 -3.60
N ARG A 17 -18.41 -2.55 -3.29
CA ARG A 17 -18.11 -2.12 -1.91
C ARG A 17 -18.36 -0.63 -1.69
N ASP A 18 -18.77 -0.28 -0.48
CA ASP A 18 -18.82 1.10 -0.02
C ASP A 18 -17.41 1.56 0.36
N ASP A 19 -16.97 2.69 -0.23
CA ASP A 19 -15.65 3.30 -0.02
C ASP A 19 -14.45 2.33 -0.14
N PRO A 20 -14.26 1.67 -1.30
CA PRO A 20 -13.16 0.75 -1.52
C PRO A 20 -11.82 1.47 -1.51
N LEU A 21 -10.83 0.86 -0.86
CA LEU A 21 -9.44 1.34 -0.83
C LEU A 21 -8.59 0.54 -1.83
N VAL A 22 -7.79 1.24 -2.65
CA VAL A 22 -6.76 0.63 -3.50
C VAL A 22 -5.40 1.27 -3.21
N LEU A 23 -4.43 0.43 -2.82
CA LEU A 23 -3.01 0.80 -2.74
C LEU A 23 -2.28 0.24 -3.96
N HIS A 24 -1.71 1.13 -4.76
CA HIS A 24 -0.93 0.78 -5.93
C HIS A 24 0.55 1.01 -5.63
N LEU A 25 1.22 -0.06 -5.20
CA LEU A 25 2.61 -0.03 -4.75
C LEU A 25 3.55 -0.22 -5.95
N GLY A 26 4.56 0.65 -6.05
CA GLY A 26 5.46 0.67 -7.21
C GLY A 26 4.70 1.01 -8.48
N CYS A 27 3.87 2.06 -8.43
CA CYS A 27 2.93 2.39 -9.49
C CYS A 27 3.61 2.77 -10.82
N GLY A 28 4.89 3.18 -10.79
CA GLY A 28 5.60 3.68 -11.95
C GLY A 28 4.83 4.77 -12.67
N LEU A 29 4.76 4.63 -13.99
CA LEU A 29 3.92 5.45 -14.88
C LEU A 29 2.61 4.76 -15.27
N ASP A 30 2.18 3.73 -14.54
CA ASP A 30 0.93 3.06 -14.82
C ASP A 30 -0.26 3.95 -14.42
N ALA A 31 -0.98 4.44 -15.42
CA ALA A 31 -2.19 5.26 -15.29
C ALA A 31 -3.46 4.41 -15.03
N ARG A 32 -3.35 3.30 -14.27
CA ARG A 32 -4.47 2.37 -14.03
C ARG A 32 -5.73 3.06 -13.53
N ALA A 33 -5.58 4.02 -12.62
CA ALA A 33 -6.69 4.78 -12.07
C ALA A 33 -7.57 5.43 -13.16
N GLU A 34 -6.99 5.87 -14.28
CA GLU A 34 -7.71 6.51 -15.40
C GLU A 34 -8.64 5.55 -16.17
N ARG A 35 -8.38 4.24 -16.07
CA ARG A 35 -9.06 3.22 -16.89
C ARG A 35 -9.91 2.23 -16.10
N VAL A 36 -9.92 2.34 -14.76
CA VAL A 36 -10.70 1.45 -13.87
C VAL A 36 -11.78 2.16 -13.06
N GLY A 37 -11.90 3.50 -13.18
CA GLY A 37 -12.90 4.27 -12.42
C GLY A 37 -12.53 4.42 -10.94
N ALA A 38 -11.32 4.92 -10.68
CA ALA A 38 -10.80 5.11 -9.32
C ALA A 38 -11.52 6.21 -8.51
N ASP A 39 -12.45 6.94 -9.12
CA ASP A 39 -13.29 7.97 -8.51
C ASP A 39 -14.33 7.43 -7.52
N ARG A 40 -14.51 6.10 -7.47
CA ARG A 40 -15.48 5.43 -6.59
C ARG A 40 -15.02 5.20 -5.15
N GLY A 41 -13.77 5.49 -4.83
CA GLY A 41 -13.21 5.22 -3.51
C GLY A 41 -11.88 5.93 -3.27
N ARG A 42 -11.08 5.38 -2.37
CA ARG A 42 -9.76 5.91 -2.01
C ARG A 42 -8.67 5.20 -2.77
N TRP A 43 -7.82 5.96 -3.44
CA TRP A 43 -6.70 5.47 -4.23
C TRP A 43 -5.39 6.10 -3.77
N TYR A 44 -4.39 5.25 -3.51
CA TYR A 44 -3.04 5.68 -3.19
C TYR A 44 -2.04 5.09 -4.18
N ASP A 45 -1.39 5.94 -4.95
CA ASP A 45 -0.24 5.58 -5.77
C ASP A 45 1.02 5.79 -4.93
N LEU A 46 1.86 4.76 -4.77
CA LEU A 46 3.10 4.85 -4.02
C LEU A 46 4.28 4.46 -4.89
N ASP A 47 5.29 5.31 -4.94
CA ASP A 47 6.57 5.02 -5.58
C ASP A 47 7.67 5.94 -5.05
N LEU A 48 8.91 5.71 -5.48
CA LEU A 48 10.05 6.54 -5.16
C LEU A 48 9.80 8.02 -5.52
N PRO A 49 10.36 8.98 -4.77
CA PRO A 49 10.12 10.40 -5.00
C PRO A 49 10.35 10.85 -6.45
N GLU A 50 11.43 10.40 -7.08
CA GLU A 50 11.74 10.73 -8.48
C GLU A 50 10.68 10.21 -9.48
N VAL A 51 10.05 9.08 -9.17
CA VAL A 51 8.99 8.49 -10.01
C VAL A 51 7.70 9.27 -9.83
N ILE A 52 7.34 9.60 -8.58
CA ILE A 52 6.14 10.39 -8.28
C ILE A 52 6.26 11.81 -8.85
N ASP A 53 7.42 12.44 -8.77
CA ASP A 53 7.64 13.76 -9.34
C ASP A 53 7.51 13.77 -10.86
N LEU A 54 7.96 12.71 -11.54
CA LEU A 54 7.72 12.52 -12.97
C LEU A 54 6.22 12.29 -13.25
N ARG A 55 5.56 11.44 -12.45
CA ARG A 55 4.15 11.08 -12.59
C ARG A 55 3.25 12.31 -12.51
N ARG A 56 3.51 13.24 -11.58
CA ARG A 56 2.77 14.50 -11.40
C ARG A 56 2.79 15.42 -12.63
N ARG A 57 3.73 15.23 -13.56
CA ARG A 57 3.75 15.98 -14.84
C ARG A 57 2.71 15.50 -15.84
N PHE A 58 2.22 14.28 -15.69
CA PHE A 58 1.30 13.63 -16.63
C PHE A 58 -0.07 13.32 -16.01
N LEU A 59 -0.12 13.09 -14.71
CA LEU A 59 -1.32 12.68 -13.98
C LEU A 59 -1.60 13.65 -12.83
N THR A 60 -2.86 14.04 -12.68
CA THR A 60 -3.30 15.01 -11.66
C THR A 60 -3.81 14.27 -10.43
N GLU A 61 -3.43 14.69 -9.22
CA GLU A 61 -4.06 14.19 -7.99
C GLU A 61 -5.52 14.67 -7.88
N THR A 62 -6.38 13.86 -7.27
CA THR A 62 -7.77 14.23 -6.98
C THR A 62 -8.07 13.97 -5.50
N PRO A 63 -9.16 14.50 -4.93
CA PRO A 63 -9.49 14.21 -3.54
C PRO A 63 -9.58 12.70 -3.20
N GLY A 64 -10.01 11.88 -4.17
CA GLY A 64 -10.06 10.42 -4.06
C GLY A 64 -8.75 9.71 -4.46
N ARG A 65 -7.77 10.43 -5.04
CA ARG A 65 -6.51 9.85 -5.54
C ARG A 65 -5.30 10.65 -5.08
N ARG A 66 -4.51 10.05 -4.20
CA ARG A 66 -3.29 10.64 -3.63
C ARG A 66 -2.03 9.92 -4.12
N MET A 67 -0.96 10.66 -4.33
CA MET A 67 0.36 10.16 -4.68
C MET A 67 1.31 10.31 -3.50
N ILE A 68 1.90 9.20 -3.06
CA ILE A 68 2.83 9.12 -1.94
C ILE A 68 4.24 8.89 -2.49
N ALA A 69 5.10 9.88 -2.32
CA ALA A 69 6.52 9.83 -2.65
C ALA A 69 7.29 9.16 -1.50
N ALA A 70 7.46 7.85 -1.57
CA ALA A 70 8.16 7.06 -0.54
C ALA A 70 8.65 5.72 -1.11
N SER A 71 9.72 5.17 -0.53
CA SER A 71 10.07 3.77 -0.78
C SER A 71 9.02 2.85 -0.16
N VAL A 72 8.60 1.81 -0.89
CA VAL A 72 7.69 0.77 -0.35
C VAL A 72 8.26 0.08 0.90
N THR A 73 9.59 0.04 1.03
CA THR A 73 10.28 -0.58 2.17
C THR A 73 10.41 0.33 3.39
N ASP A 74 10.14 1.63 3.24
CA ASP A 74 10.13 2.58 4.35
C ASP A 74 8.71 2.67 4.91
N HIS A 75 8.46 2.11 6.10
CA HIS A 75 7.08 1.97 6.59
C HIS A 75 6.40 3.30 6.99
N ALA A 76 7.10 4.43 6.98
CA ALA A 76 6.53 5.74 7.32
C ALA A 76 5.34 6.14 6.42
N TRP A 77 5.27 5.64 5.18
CA TRP A 77 4.12 5.90 4.30
C TRP A 77 2.80 5.33 4.84
N MET A 78 2.84 4.30 5.68
CA MET A 78 1.65 3.66 6.23
C MET A 78 0.85 4.61 7.13
N ASP A 79 1.52 5.59 7.76
CA ASP A 79 0.87 6.60 8.61
C ASP A 79 0.03 7.60 7.78
N VAL A 80 0.25 7.67 6.47
CA VAL A 80 -0.45 8.58 5.54
C VAL A 80 -1.70 7.93 4.95
N VAL A 81 -1.74 6.59 4.94
CA VAL A 81 -2.82 5.80 4.37
C VAL A 81 -3.88 5.57 5.43
N ASP A 82 -5.10 6.02 5.14
CA ASP A 82 -6.25 5.62 5.91
C ASP A 82 -6.63 4.17 5.55
N GLY A 83 -6.25 3.22 6.40
CA GLY A 83 -6.45 1.77 6.21
C GLY A 83 -7.83 1.25 6.63
N THR A 84 -8.81 2.12 6.83
CA THR A 84 -10.18 1.70 7.19
C THR A 84 -10.90 1.01 6.03
N GLY A 85 -11.68 -0.03 6.33
CA GLY A 85 -12.52 -0.71 5.32
C GLY A 85 -11.76 -1.69 4.40
N PRO A 86 -12.41 -2.15 3.31
CA PRO A 86 -11.84 -3.16 2.42
C PRO A 86 -10.72 -2.59 1.53
N ALA A 87 -9.50 -3.10 1.71
CA ALA A 87 -8.33 -2.69 0.92
C ALA A 87 -7.94 -3.73 -0.13
N MET A 88 -7.54 -3.26 -1.31
CA MET A 88 -6.85 -4.04 -2.34
C MET A 88 -5.46 -3.48 -2.58
N ILE A 89 -4.45 -4.36 -2.55
CA ILE A 89 -3.07 -3.98 -2.84
C ILE A 89 -2.70 -4.49 -4.22
N VAL A 90 -2.19 -3.59 -5.06
CA VAL A 90 -1.69 -3.88 -6.40
C VAL A 90 -0.18 -3.65 -6.40
N ALA A 91 0.60 -4.70 -6.60
CA ALA A 91 2.05 -4.67 -6.66
C ALA A 91 2.54 -5.41 -7.92
N GLU A 92 2.44 -4.75 -9.07
CA GLU A 92 2.75 -5.37 -10.37
C GLU A 92 4.22 -5.18 -10.73
N GLY A 93 5.00 -6.27 -10.72
CA GLY A 93 6.43 -6.19 -11.06
C GLY A 93 7.34 -5.61 -9.97
N LEU A 94 6.77 -5.18 -8.84
CA LEU A 94 7.50 -4.58 -7.72
C LEU A 94 8.32 -5.60 -6.91
N LEU A 95 7.73 -6.75 -6.56
CA LEU A 95 8.27 -7.67 -5.55
C LEU A 95 9.67 -8.21 -5.88
N MET A 96 10.04 -8.20 -7.17
CA MET A 96 11.36 -8.63 -7.65
C MET A 96 12.49 -7.75 -7.12
N TYR A 97 12.19 -6.50 -6.78
CA TYR A 97 13.15 -5.46 -6.36
C TYR A 97 13.20 -5.25 -4.85
N THR A 98 12.34 -5.93 -4.09
CA THR A 98 12.34 -5.87 -2.63
C THR A 98 13.28 -6.93 -2.05
N CYS A 99 13.97 -6.58 -0.96
CA CYS A 99 15.05 -7.38 -0.33
C CYS A 99 14.61 -8.80 0.13
N THR A 100 13.31 -9.07 0.17
CA THR A 100 12.74 -10.40 0.48
C THR A 100 12.70 -11.34 -0.74
N SER A 101 13.13 -10.91 -1.93
CA SER A 101 13.23 -11.79 -3.10
C SER A 101 14.60 -12.49 -3.12
N PRO A 102 14.67 -13.82 -3.36
CA PRO A 102 15.93 -14.58 -3.39
C PRO A 102 16.89 -14.18 -4.52
N ARG A 103 16.52 -13.21 -5.37
CA ARG A 103 17.34 -12.66 -6.46
C ARG A 103 17.97 -11.31 -6.15
N SER A 104 17.61 -10.66 -5.04
CA SER A 104 18.15 -9.35 -4.64
C SER A 104 19.44 -9.48 -3.81
N ALA A 105 20.48 -10.08 -4.39
CA ALA A 105 21.78 -10.23 -3.74
C ALA A 105 22.58 -8.90 -3.71
N ARG A 106 22.07 -7.87 -3.00
CA ARG A 106 22.85 -6.74 -2.49
C ARG A 106 22.04 -5.89 -1.51
N CYS A 107 21.59 -6.51 -0.42
CA CYS A 107 20.97 -5.77 0.67
C CYS A 107 22.08 -5.31 1.63
N SER A 108 22.67 -4.13 1.37
CA SER A 108 23.49 -3.47 2.39
C SER A 108 22.55 -2.97 3.48
N SER A 109 22.60 -3.59 4.65
CA SER A 109 21.99 -3.09 5.87
C SER A 109 22.59 -1.72 6.20
N GLY A 110 22.00 -0.65 5.67
CA GLY A 110 22.26 0.71 6.12
C GLY A 110 21.81 0.80 7.57
N SER A 111 22.77 0.86 8.48
CA SER A 111 22.55 0.96 9.92
C SER A 111 21.67 2.16 10.23
N ALA A 112 20.46 1.91 10.71
CA ALA A 112 19.71 2.90 11.47
C ALA A 112 20.53 3.26 12.71
N SER A 113 21.06 4.48 12.77
CA SER A 113 21.68 5.01 13.98
C SER A 113 20.59 5.16 15.04
N ALA A 114 20.55 4.23 15.99
CA ALA A 114 19.71 4.34 17.17
C ALA A 114 20.27 5.43 18.09
N SER A 115 19.69 6.62 18.04
CA SER A 115 19.85 7.60 19.11
C SER A 115 19.07 7.10 20.33
N ARG A 116 19.81 6.71 21.37
CA ARG A 116 19.23 6.39 22.69
C ARG A 116 18.68 7.68 23.29
N ALA A 117 17.36 7.79 23.35
CA ALA A 117 16.69 8.63 24.34
C ALA A 117 16.07 7.70 25.39
N ALA A 118 16.55 7.85 26.63
CA ALA A 118 16.09 7.12 27.80
C ALA A 118 14.61 7.39 28.09
N ARG A 119 13.86 6.35 28.50
CA ARG A 119 12.73 6.41 29.45
C ARG A 119 12.45 5.00 29.99
N SER A 120 12.38 4.90 31.31
CA SER A 120 12.13 3.69 32.10
C SER A 120 10.61 3.42 32.23
N PRO A 121 10.17 2.30 32.85
CA PRO A 121 9.09 1.47 32.33
C PRO A 121 7.71 1.81 32.89
N SER A 122 6.66 1.68 32.07
CA SER A 122 5.28 1.56 32.54
C SER A 122 4.70 0.20 32.14
N THR A 123 4.38 -0.58 33.17
CA THR A 123 3.71 -1.88 33.16
C THR A 123 2.43 -1.85 32.32
N ARG A 124 2.34 -2.68 31.26
CA ARG A 124 1.07 -2.97 30.60
C ARG A 124 0.85 -4.47 30.54
N SER A 125 -0.18 -4.91 31.25
CA SER A 125 -0.65 -6.29 31.36
C SER A 125 -0.87 -6.93 30.00
N ARG A 126 -0.35 -8.15 29.80
CA ARG A 126 -0.78 -9.04 28.73
C ARG A 126 -2.27 -9.34 28.90
N ARG A 127 -3.10 -8.90 27.95
CA ARG A 127 -4.42 -9.50 27.73
C ARG A 127 -4.31 -10.37 26.49
N THR A 128 -4.53 -11.66 26.71
CA THR A 128 -4.61 -12.72 25.72
C THR A 128 -5.82 -12.51 24.82
N TRP A 129 -5.63 -12.65 23.51
CA TRP A 129 -6.70 -12.77 22.54
C TRP A 129 -7.26 -14.19 22.60
N SER A 130 -8.45 -14.37 23.16
CA SER A 130 -9.24 -15.60 22.96
C SER A 130 -10.15 -15.37 21.76
N ALA A 131 -9.87 -16.09 20.67
CA ALA A 131 -10.74 -16.18 19.52
C ALA A 131 -11.96 -17.06 19.86
N ALA A 132 -13.17 -16.50 19.75
CA ALA A 132 -14.42 -17.25 19.76
C ALA A 132 -15.11 -17.02 18.40
N TRP A 133 -15.15 -18.06 17.58
CA TRP A 133 -15.98 -18.13 16.38
C TRP A 133 -17.39 -18.59 16.78
N PRO A 134 -18.47 -17.89 16.43
CA PRO A 134 -19.81 -18.45 16.47
C PRO A 134 -20.09 -19.22 15.17
N GLY A 135 -20.59 -20.44 15.34
CA GLY A 135 -20.90 -21.37 14.27
C GLY A 135 -22.08 -20.96 13.39
N THR A 136 -22.08 -21.55 12.21
CA THR A 136 -23.18 -21.57 11.24
C THR A 136 -24.17 -22.69 11.58
N ARG A 137 -25.46 -22.35 11.61
CA ARG A 137 -26.65 -23.07 11.09
C ARG A 137 -27.91 -22.27 11.48
N PRO A 138 -28.96 -22.26 10.65
CA PRO A 138 -29.77 -23.45 10.38
C PRO A 138 -29.34 -24.26 9.15
#